data_AF-A0A022J4T6-F1
#
_entry.id   AF-A0A022J4T6-F1
#
_cell.length_a   1.000
_cell.length_b   1.000
_cell.length_c   1.000
_cell.angle_alpha   90.00
_cell.angle_beta   90.00
_cell.angle_gamma   90.00
#
_symmetry.space_group_name_H-M   'P 1'
#
loop_
_entity.id
_entity.type
_entity.pdbx_description
1 polymer ?
#
loop_
_entity_poly.entity_id
_entity_poly.type
_entity_poly.pdbx_seq_one_letter_code
_entity_poly.pdbx_strand_id
1 'polypeptide(L)'
;MKNQNSPEVIKVNDQNFGSHGEHWNLLTSHPETDVPKWLGLALDAPVMPMGLCEHEEDMDQSFWLIQGPQDQKVTINQIIAVENQKPRALKTAFPSFESPYQYNAKIERIITCDSATQAVLSLRLNKNTTVYAFDNLFSVNYCQYDKNQNYQVQFNAWAYELESVPAGEKIIVDDPASIKHHRALNAILTEHNGVAPENLQELINEWQPKTPEDQEPVTVDFLKWSPIYMVKILVKKTKHGSKVILLVKLL
;
A
#
# COMPACT_ATOMS: atom_id res chain seq x y z
N MET A 1 22.88 8.54 14.24
CA MET A 1 22.42 9.94 14.51
C MET A 1 21.06 10.11 13.86
N LYS A 2 20.06 10.74 14.50
CA LYS A 2 18.77 11.01 13.83
C LYS A 2 19.00 11.97 12.66
N ASN A 3 18.63 11.56 11.44
CA ASN A 3 18.68 12.44 10.29
C ASN A 3 17.80 13.67 10.55
N GLN A 4 18.40 14.87 10.59
CA GLN A 4 17.68 16.13 10.88
C GLN A 4 16.70 16.52 9.77
N ASN A 5 16.73 15.80 8.65
CA ASN A 5 15.93 16.05 7.46
C ASN A 5 14.92 14.93 7.17
N SER A 6 14.43 14.26 8.22
CA SER A 6 13.42 13.20 8.10
C SER A 6 12.12 13.72 7.48
N PRO A 7 11.36 12.86 6.76
CA PRO A 7 9.99 13.15 6.35
C PRO A 7 9.09 13.49 7.55
N GLU A 8 7.91 14.05 7.27
CA GLU A 8 6.90 14.31 8.31
C GLU A 8 6.46 12.98 8.95
N VAL A 9 6.49 12.92 10.29
CA VAL A 9 6.12 11.72 11.06
C VAL A 9 4.81 11.97 11.79
N ILE A 10 3.82 11.11 11.55
CA ILE A 10 2.54 11.07 12.24
C ILE A 10 2.52 9.85 13.14
N LYS A 11 2.29 10.06 14.44
CA LYS A 11 2.11 8.98 15.42
C LYS A 11 0.63 8.63 15.54
N VAL A 12 0.33 7.35 15.48
CA VAL A 12 -1.00 6.80 15.76
C VAL A 12 -0.88 5.70 16.81
N ASN A 13 -1.98 5.43 17.52
CA ASN A 13 -2.03 4.34 18.49
C ASN A 13 -1.74 2.99 17.80
N ASP A 14 -0.92 2.14 18.42
CA ASP A 14 -0.58 0.79 17.93
C ASP A 14 -1.82 -0.05 17.58
N GLN A 15 -2.96 0.13 18.28
CA GLN A 15 -4.22 -0.57 18.00
C GLN A 15 -4.88 -0.17 16.67
N ASN A 16 -4.52 1.00 16.12
CA ASN A 16 -5.04 1.49 14.85
C ASN A 16 -4.27 0.94 13.63
N PHE A 17 -3.16 0.22 13.86
CA PHE A 17 -2.55 -0.58 12.81
C PHE A 17 -3.35 -1.88 12.64
N GLY A 18 -3.79 -2.15 11.41
CA GLY A 18 -4.50 -3.38 11.08
C GLY A 18 -3.71 -4.61 11.50
N SER A 19 -4.40 -5.65 11.98
CA SER A 19 -3.70 -6.85 12.45
C SER A 19 -3.09 -7.60 11.26
N HIS A 20 -1.79 -7.90 11.33
CA HIS A 20 -1.11 -8.81 10.38
C HIS A 20 -1.66 -10.25 10.44
N GLY A 21 -2.50 -10.56 11.43
CA GLY A 21 -3.14 -11.86 11.58
C GLY A 21 -3.95 -12.30 10.36
N GLU A 22 -4.65 -11.37 9.71
CA GLU A 22 -5.48 -11.67 8.53
C GLU A 22 -4.63 -12.18 7.34
N HIS A 23 -3.35 -11.80 7.25
CA HIS A 23 -2.47 -12.24 6.16
C HIS A 23 -2.19 -13.75 6.21
N TRP A 24 -2.16 -14.35 7.39
CA TRP A 24 -1.81 -15.76 7.53
C TRP A 24 -2.87 -16.68 6.92
N ASN A 25 -4.13 -16.27 6.99
CA ASN A 25 -5.27 -16.97 6.38
C ASN A 25 -5.18 -17.01 4.85
N LEU A 26 -4.33 -16.17 4.23
CA LEU A 26 -4.07 -16.20 2.79
C LEU A 26 -3.10 -17.32 2.40
N LEU A 27 -2.25 -17.75 3.33
CA LEU A 27 -1.16 -18.67 3.06
C LEU A 27 -1.47 -20.10 3.52
N THR A 28 -2.40 -20.26 4.47
CA THR A 28 -2.76 -21.55 5.04
C THR A 28 -4.17 -21.54 5.62
N SER A 29 -4.80 -22.72 5.64
CA SER A 29 -6.03 -22.99 6.38
C SER A 29 -5.82 -23.31 7.86
N HIS A 30 -4.57 -23.48 8.31
CA HIS A 30 -4.16 -23.86 9.67
C HIS A 30 -3.09 -22.92 10.23
N PRO A 31 -3.35 -21.60 10.30
CA PRO A 31 -2.35 -20.63 10.75
C PRO A 31 -1.82 -20.91 12.17
N GLU A 32 -2.62 -21.52 13.03
CA GLU A 32 -2.26 -21.90 14.39
C GLU A 32 -1.17 -22.96 14.49
N THR A 33 -1.00 -23.81 13.46
CA THR A 33 0.08 -24.81 13.39
C THR A 33 1.20 -24.42 12.45
N ASP A 34 0.85 -23.85 11.30
CA ASP A 34 1.81 -23.62 10.22
C ASP A 34 2.66 -22.38 10.45
N VAL A 35 2.07 -21.29 10.94
CA VAL A 35 2.81 -20.04 11.19
C VAL A 35 3.92 -20.26 12.23
N PRO A 36 3.68 -20.87 13.40
CA PRO A 36 4.76 -21.17 14.35
C PRO A 36 5.89 -22.00 13.73
N LYS A 37 5.56 -22.98 12.88
CA LYS A 37 6.56 -23.79 12.18
C LYS A 37 7.40 -22.94 11.23
N TRP A 38 6.78 -22.08 10.43
CA TRP A 38 7.50 -21.21 9.50
C TRP A 38 8.36 -20.17 10.21
N LEU A 39 7.88 -19.61 11.33
CA LEU A 39 8.68 -18.73 12.19
C LEU A 39 9.92 -19.44 12.72
N GLY A 40 9.79 -20.70 13.15
CA GLY A 40 10.91 -21.55 13.54
C GLY A 40 11.90 -21.79 12.40
N LEU A 41 11.43 -22.14 11.20
CA LEU A 41 12.29 -22.35 10.03
C LEU A 41 13.07 -21.09 9.63
N ALA A 42 12.46 -19.92 9.78
CA ALA A 42 13.14 -18.64 9.53
C ALA A 42 14.26 -18.34 10.56
N LEU A 43 14.23 -18.97 11.74
CA LEU A 43 15.29 -18.86 12.75
C LEU A 43 16.43 -19.88 12.52
N ASP A 44 16.16 -20.98 11.82
CA ASP A 44 17.19 -22.00 11.53
C ASP A 44 18.24 -21.51 10.51
N ALA A 45 17.83 -20.63 9.59
CA ALA A 45 18.69 -19.97 8.61
C ALA A 45 18.32 -18.47 8.47
N PRO A 46 18.64 -17.65 9.48
CA PRO A 46 18.15 -16.28 9.56
C PRO A 46 18.90 -15.36 8.59
N VAL A 47 18.16 -14.61 7.79
CA VAL A 47 18.69 -13.46 7.04
C VAL A 47 18.34 -12.20 7.81
N MET A 48 19.32 -11.36 8.12
CA MET A 48 19.09 -10.06 8.77
C MET A 48 19.26 -8.94 7.74
N PRO A 49 18.19 -8.46 7.10
CA PRO A 49 18.32 -7.43 6.07
C PRO A 49 18.79 -6.09 6.67
N MET A 50 19.79 -5.51 6.01
CA MET A 50 20.34 -4.19 6.32
C MET A 50 19.41 -3.04 5.92
N GLY A 51 18.52 -3.29 4.95
CA GLY A 51 17.69 -2.25 4.35
C GLY A 51 18.54 -1.11 3.78
N LEU A 52 18.26 0.11 4.20
CA LEU A 52 18.98 1.33 3.79
C LEU A 52 20.29 1.59 4.56
N CYS A 53 20.62 0.76 5.55
CA CYS A 53 21.83 0.95 6.36
C CYS A 53 23.09 0.54 5.57
N GLU A 54 24.12 1.38 5.59
CA GLU A 54 25.42 1.05 4.97
C GLU A 54 26.23 0.08 5.85
N HIS A 55 26.12 0.21 7.17
CA HIS A 55 26.84 -0.62 8.15
C HIS A 55 25.91 -1.16 9.25
N GLU A 56 26.22 -2.33 9.81
CA GLU A 56 25.38 -2.98 10.85
C GLU A 56 25.18 -2.10 12.10
N GLU A 57 26.18 -1.26 12.40
CA GLU A 57 26.11 -0.28 13.50
C GLU A 57 25.08 0.83 13.29
N ASP A 58 24.64 1.06 12.05
CA ASP A 58 23.60 2.04 11.72
C ASP A 58 22.19 1.50 11.97
N MET A 59 22.04 0.18 12.15
CA MET A 59 20.77 -0.46 12.46
C MET A 59 20.35 -0.20 13.91
N ASP A 60 19.04 -0.15 14.15
CA ASP A 60 18.51 -0.02 15.51
C ASP A 60 18.76 -1.30 16.32
N GLN A 61 19.68 -1.20 17.28
CA GLN A 61 20.08 -2.29 18.17
C GLN A 61 18.96 -2.75 19.12
N SER A 62 17.86 -2.00 19.21
CA SER A 62 16.69 -2.36 20.03
C SER A 62 15.82 -3.44 19.38
N PHE A 63 16.03 -3.72 18.08
CA PHE A 63 15.25 -4.70 17.34
C PHE A 63 16.14 -5.56 16.43
N TRP A 64 15.78 -6.85 16.31
CA TRP A 64 16.22 -7.69 15.21
C TRP A 64 15.08 -7.86 14.23
N LEU A 65 15.37 -7.61 12.95
CA LEU A 65 14.54 -8.01 11.84
C LEU A 65 15.13 -9.27 11.24
N ILE A 66 14.43 -10.39 11.39
CA ILE A 66 14.82 -11.68 10.83
C ILE A 66 13.89 -12.00 9.67
N GLN A 67 14.46 -12.23 8.50
CA GLN A 67 13.77 -12.66 7.30
C GLN A 67 14.13 -14.11 6.98
N GLY A 68 13.14 -14.93 6.65
CA GLY A 68 13.39 -16.29 6.18
C GLY A 68 12.12 -17.11 5.96
N PRO A 69 12.23 -18.37 5.52
CA PRO A 69 13.47 -19.04 5.11
C PRO A 69 14.04 -18.46 3.81
N GLN A 70 15.35 -18.54 3.63
CA GLN A 70 16.02 -18.08 2.40
C GLN A 70 15.57 -18.91 1.19
N ASP A 71 15.65 -18.31 -0.02
CA ASP A 71 15.34 -18.94 -1.31
C ASP A 71 13.88 -19.42 -1.49
N GLN A 72 12.96 -18.91 -0.66
CA GLN A 72 11.52 -19.13 -0.82
C GLN A 72 10.85 -17.98 -1.57
N LYS A 73 9.79 -18.30 -2.32
CA LYS A 73 8.96 -17.28 -2.99
C LYS A 73 8.24 -16.37 -2.00
N VAL A 74 7.90 -16.91 -0.84
CA VAL A 74 7.32 -16.19 0.28
C VAL A 74 8.22 -16.40 1.48
N THR A 75 8.66 -15.29 2.06
CA THR A 75 9.46 -15.21 3.27
C THR A 75 8.62 -14.64 4.38
N ILE A 76 9.10 -14.76 5.60
CA ILE A 76 8.50 -14.18 6.80
C ILE A 76 9.48 -13.20 7.39
N ASN A 77 9.00 -11.99 7.62
CA ASN A 77 9.69 -10.97 8.39
C ASN A 77 9.25 -11.09 9.85
N GLN A 78 10.21 -11.21 10.76
CA GLN A 78 10.00 -11.28 12.21
C GLN A 78 10.72 -10.12 12.87
N ILE A 79 9.99 -9.29 13.61
CA ILE A 79 10.56 -8.19 14.38
C ILE A 79 10.60 -8.61 15.84
N ILE A 80 11.81 -8.75 16.39
CA ILE A 80 12.07 -9.19 17.75
C ILE A 80 12.67 -8.03 18.52
N ALA A 81 12.08 -7.67 19.66
CA ALA A 81 12.69 -6.70 20.58
C ALA A 81 13.89 -7.32 21.28
N VAL A 82 14.97 -6.55 21.40
CA VAL A 82 16.26 -6.98 21.93
C VAL A 82 16.62 -6.15 23.14
N GLU A 83 17.10 -6.81 24.19
CA GLU A 83 17.60 -6.17 25.41
C GLU A 83 18.90 -6.87 25.82
N ASN A 84 19.98 -6.10 26.02
CA ASN A 84 21.32 -6.64 26.34
C ASN A 84 21.79 -7.71 25.34
N GLN A 85 21.57 -7.47 24.04
CA GLN A 85 21.89 -8.38 22.93
C GLN A 85 21.19 -9.75 23.03
N LYS A 86 20.04 -9.81 23.70
CA LYS A 86 19.23 -11.02 23.83
C LYS A 86 17.80 -10.77 23.34
N PRO A 87 17.18 -11.74 22.65
CA PRO A 87 15.79 -11.61 22.23
C PRO A 87 14.89 -11.57 23.47
N ARG A 88 14.04 -10.54 23.55
CA ARG A 88 13.14 -10.31 24.69
C ARG A 88 11.71 -10.74 24.37
N ALA A 89 11.21 -10.34 23.21
CA ALA A 89 9.84 -10.62 22.79
C ALA A 89 9.68 -10.48 21.27
N LEU A 90 8.86 -11.34 20.66
CA LEU A 90 8.37 -11.13 19.30
C LEU A 90 7.39 -9.95 19.31
N LYS A 91 7.67 -8.92 18.51
CA LYS A 91 6.81 -7.73 18.37
C LYS A 91 5.77 -7.93 17.30
N THR A 92 6.18 -8.43 16.14
CA THR A 92 5.27 -8.74 15.04
C THR A 92 5.96 -9.69 14.06
N ALA A 93 5.16 -10.37 13.25
CA ALA A 93 5.62 -11.09 12.09
C ALA A 93 4.60 -10.94 10.96
N PHE A 94 5.07 -10.96 9.72
CA PHE A 94 4.23 -10.87 8.54
C PHE A 94 4.92 -11.48 7.32
N PRO A 95 4.15 -11.99 6.35
CA PRO A 95 4.72 -12.52 5.12
C PRO A 95 5.20 -11.40 4.20
N SER A 96 6.28 -11.68 3.47
CA SER A 96 6.88 -10.80 2.47
C SER A 96 7.33 -11.61 1.27
N PHE A 97 7.31 -11.01 0.09
CA PHE A 97 7.74 -11.65 -1.16
C PHE A 97 8.43 -10.61 -2.04
N GLU A 98 9.17 -11.11 -3.03
CA GLU A 98 9.83 -10.26 -4.02
C GLU A 98 8.89 -9.97 -5.19
N SER A 99 8.90 -8.72 -5.63
CA SER A 99 8.20 -8.25 -6.83
C SER A 99 9.20 -7.74 -7.87
N PRO A 100 8.99 -8.05 -9.15
CA PRO A 100 9.84 -7.53 -10.22
C PRO A 100 9.60 -6.03 -10.47
N TYR A 101 8.58 -5.42 -9.84
CA TYR A 101 8.15 -4.05 -10.14
C TYR A 101 8.82 -3.03 -9.20
N GLN A 102 9.82 -2.34 -9.73
CA GLN A 102 10.57 -1.30 -9.03
C GLN A 102 10.24 0.09 -9.57
N TYR A 103 10.15 1.07 -8.67
CA TYR A 103 9.82 2.45 -8.98
C TYR A 103 10.71 3.40 -8.19
N ASN A 104 10.91 4.61 -8.72
CA ASN A 104 11.48 5.70 -7.93
C ASN A 104 10.36 6.39 -7.14
N ALA A 105 10.59 6.62 -5.86
CA ALA A 105 9.65 7.32 -4.99
C ALA A 105 10.35 8.28 -4.03
N LYS A 106 9.62 9.31 -3.61
CA LYS A 106 9.99 10.12 -2.45
C LYS A 106 9.06 9.82 -1.29
N ILE A 107 9.61 9.69 -0.08
CA ILE A 107 8.82 9.56 1.14
C ILE A 107 8.34 10.97 1.52
N GLU A 108 7.03 11.21 1.41
CA GLU A 108 6.42 12.47 1.83
C GLU A 108 6.10 12.46 3.32
N ARG A 109 5.57 11.34 3.81
CA ARG A 109 5.15 11.16 5.20
C ARG A 109 5.38 9.74 5.68
N ILE A 110 5.55 9.61 6.99
CA ILE A 110 5.66 8.35 7.71
C ILE A 110 4.54 8.31 8.74
N ILE A 111 3.62 7.38 8.63
CA ILE A 111 2.60 7.12 9.64
C ILE A 111 3.07 5.91 10.42
N THR A 112 3.37 6.06 11.71
CA THR A 112 3.98 5.00 12.53
C THR A 112 3.35 4.95 13.93
N CYS A 113 3.61 3.87 14.65
CA CYS A 113 3.13 3.61 15.99
C CYS A 113 4.14 4.03 17.06
N ASP A 114 3.75 4.07 18.34
CA ASP A 114 4.64 4.51 19.42
C ASP A 114 5.81 3.56 19.61
N SER A 115 5.57 2.26 19.40
CA SER A 115 6.60 1.23 19.43
C SER A 115 7.61 1.30 18.27
N ALA A 116 7.35 2.13 17.24
CA ALA A 116 8.18 2.27 16.04
C ALA A 116 8.51 0.92 15.33
N THR A 117 7.65 -0.07 15.52
CA THR A 117 7.84 -1.41 14.92
C THR A 117 7.28 -1.51 13.51
N GLN A 118 6.43 -0.57 13.12
CA GLN A 118 5.68 -0.61 11.87
C GLN A 118 5.40 0.80 11.35
N ALA A 119 5.27 0.93 10.03
CA ALA A 119 4.83 2.17 9.42
C ALA A 119 4.11 1.96 8.08
N VAL A 120 3.21 2.91 7.78
CA VAL A 120 2.71 3.17 6.43
C VAL A 120 3.43 4.41 5.90
N LEU A 121 4.10 4.27 4.77
CA LEU A 121 4.75 5.37 4.07
C LEU A 121 3.79 5.98 3.05
N SER A 122 3.79 7.31 2.98
CA SER A 122 3.22 8.07 1.86
C SER A 122 4.33 8.30 0.84
N LEU A 123 4.21 7.67 -0.32
CA LEU A 123 5.23 7.60 -1.36
C LEU A 123 4.75 8.35 -2.60
N ARG A 124 5.44 9.41 -2.96
CA ARG A 124 5.20 10.14 -4.20
C ARG A 124 6.03 9.55 -5.32
N LEU A 125 5.36 8.97 -6.30
CA LEU A 125 5.99 8.38 -7.49
C LEU A 125 6.23 9.42 -8.58
N ASN A 126 5.31 10.37 -8.71
CA ASN A 126 5.38 11.51 -9.63
C ASN A 126 4.47 12.64 -9.13
N LYS A 127 4.34 13.73 -9.89
CA LYS A 127 3.55 14.92 -9.48
C LYS A 127 2.08 14.61 -9.13
N ASN A 128 1.50 13.55 -9.70
CA ASN A 128 0.07 13.26 -9.63
C ASN A 128 -0.23 11.89 -9.00
N THR A 129 0.78 11.19 -8.46
CA THR A 129 0.61 9.84 -7.92
C THR A 129 1.30 9.72 -6.58
N THR A 130 0.49 9.58 -5.54
CA THR A 130 0.91 9.24 -4.18
C THR A 130 0.32 7.89 -3.82
N VAL A 131 1.16 7.01 -3.29
CA VAL A 131 0.80 5.66 -2.86
C VAL A 131 1.02 5.57 -1.35
N TYR A 132 0.08 4.94 -0.64
CA TYR A 132 0.23 4.61 0.77
C TYR A 132 0.47 3.12 0.90
N ALA A 133 1.59 2.75 1.53
CA ALA A 133 1.96 1.34 1.63
C ALA A 133 2.73 1.05 2.91
N PHE A 134 2.59 -0.18 3.40
CA PHE A 134 3.32 -0.65 4.58
C PHE A 134 4.80 -0.85 4.24
N ASP A 135 5.72 -0.28 5.01
CA ASP A 135 7.15 -0.56 4.84
C ASP A 135 7.55 -1.82 5.61
N ASN A 136 7.90 -2.87 4.86
CA ASN A 136 8.27 -4.18 5.38
C ASN A 136 9.65 -4.19 6.07
N LEU A 137 10.45 -3.13 5.94
CA LEU A 137 11.77 -2.94 6.54
C LEU A 137 11.81 -1.71 7.48
N PHE A 138 10.66 -1.15 7.88
CA PHE A 138 10.62 0.09 8.68
C PHE A 138 11.50 0.05 9.94
N SER A 139 11.46 -1.07 10.68
CA SER A 139 12.19 -1.23 11.94
C SER A 139 13.70 -1.07 11.80
N VAL A 140 14.26 -1.32 10.61
CA VAL A 140 15.69 -1.12 10.32
C VAL A 140 15.93 0.21 9.58
N ASN A 141 14.99 0.65 8.75
CA ASN A 141 15.17 1.81 7.88
C ASN A 141 14.86 3.16 8.54
N TYR A 142 14.12 3.20 9.64
CA TYR A 142 13.53 4.46 10.11
C TYR A 142 14.52 5.57 10.44
N CYS A 143 15.75 5.22 10.84
CA CYS A 143 16.83 6.18 11.10
C CYS A 143 17.43 6.80 9.82
N GLN A 144 17.20 6.17 8.67
CA GLN A 144 17.85 6.49 7.38
C GLN A 144 16.99 7.35 6.46
N TYR A 145 15.70 7.55 6.76
CA TYR A 145 14.84 8.32 5.86
C TYR A 145 15.23 9.79 5.79
N ASP A 146 15.25 10.30 4.56
CA ASP A 146 15.51 11.67 4.18
C ASP A 146 14.43 12.14 3.21
N LYS A 147 13.83 13.31 3.49
CA LYS A 147 12.72 13.85 2.69
C LYS A 147 13.11 14.24 1.26
N ASN A 148 14.40 14.52 1.01
CA ASN A 148 14.89 14.99 -0.27
C ASN A 148 15.38 13.85 -1.16
N GLN A 149 15.67 12.68 -0.58
CA GLN A 149 16.16 11.50 -1.27
C GLN A 149 15.09 10.88 -2.16
N ASN A 150 15.52 10.40 -3.32
CA ASN A 150 14.75 9.47 -4.14
C ASN A 150 15.16 8.06 -3.75
N TYR A 151 14.18 7.22 -3.45
CA TYR A 151 14.37 5.83 -3.11
C TYR A 151 13.93 4.94 -4.28
N GLN A 152 14.65 3.83 -4.47
CA GLN A 152 14.12 2.74 -5.26
C GLN A 152 13.21 1.90 -4.36
N VAL A 153 11.96 1.71 -4.78
CA VAL A 153 10.93 1.01 -4.02
C VAL A 153 10.37 -0.13 -4.85
N GLN A 154 10.04 -1.24 -4.18
CA GLN A 154 9.36 -2.39 -4.75
C GLN A 154 7.97 -2.49 -4.12
N PHE A 155 6.92 -2.53 -4.95
CA PHE A 155 5.54 -2.72 -4.50
C PHE A 155 5.13 -4.19 -4.57
N ASN A 156 4.51 -4.66 -3.50
CA ASN A 156 4.01 -6.01 -3.29
C ASN A 156 2.54 -5.90 -2.82
N ALA A 157 1.62 -6.69 -3.33
CA ALA A 157 0.23 -6.67 -2.85
C ALA A 157 -0.35 -8.07 -2.71
N TRP A 158 -1.13 -8.27 -1.65
CA TRP A 158 -2.00 -9.43 -1.51
C TRP A 158 -3.43 -9.04 -1.89
N ALA A 159 -4.03 -9.81 -2.79
CA ALA A 159 -5.42 -9.67 -3.18
C ALA A 159 -6.17 -10.97 -2.87
N TYR A 160 -7.32 -10.86 -2.21
CA TYR A 160 -8.11 -11.99 -1.77
C TYR A 160 -9.59 -11.67 -1.86
N GLU A 161 -10.42 -12.72 -1.81
CA GLU A 161 -11.87 -12.62 -2.09
C GLU A 161 -12.11 -11.94 -3.45
N LEU A 162 -11.27 -12.28 -4.42
CA LEU A 162 -11.43 -11.84 -5.80
C LEU A 162 -12.55 -12.66 -6.43
N GLU A 163 -13.65 -12.00 -6.74
CA GLU A 163 -14.72 -12.58 -7.54
C GLU A 163 -14.45 -12.31 -9.02
N SER A 164 -14.65 -13.33 -9.86
CA SER A 164 -14.65 -13.10 -11.31
C SER A 164 -15.89 -12.30 -11.66
N VAL A 165 -15.68 -11.07 -12.15
CA VAL A 165 -16.73 -10.25 -12.75
C VAL A 165 -17.24 -10.98 -14.01
N PRO A 166 -18.52 -11.41 -14.09
CA PRO A 166 -19.06 -12.03 -15.29
C PRO A 166 -18.98 -11.07 -16.49
N ALA A 167 -18.80 -11.63 -17.69
CA ALA A 167 -18.78 -10.84 -18.91
C ALA A 167 -20.11 -10.06 -19.08
N GLY A 168 -20.02 -8.74 -19.20
CA GLY A 168 -21.18 -7.86 -19.33
C GLY A 168 -21.77 -7.36 -18.00
N GLU A 169 -21.10 -7.58 -16.86
CA GLU A 169 -21.45 -6.91 -15.62
C GLU A 169 -21.31 -5.39 -15.79
N LYS A 170 -22.38 -4.70 -15.40
CA LYS A 170 -22.53 -3.26 -15.53
C LYS A 170 -22.59 -2.67 -14.14
N ILE A 171 -21.70 -1.72 -13.83
CA ILE A 171 -21.90 -0.88 -12.65
C ILE A 171 -22.93 0.18 -13.00
N ILE A 172 -23.97 0.27 -12.17
CA ILE A 172 -24.89 1.40 -12.16
C ILE A 172 -24.30 2.41 -11.18
N VAL A 173 -23.82 3.53 -11.72
CA VAL A 173 -23.39 4.69 -10.93
C VAL A 173 -24.64 5.50 -10.61
N ASP A 174 -25.12 5.36 -9.38
CA ASP A 174 -26.31 6.04 -8.84
C ASP A 174 -25.98 7.24 -7.93
N ASP A 175 -24.69 7.49 -7.68
CA ASP A 175 -24.22 8.61 -6.87
C ASP A 175 -24.36 9.95 -7.64
N PRO A 176 -25.12 10.93 -7.14
CA PRO A 176 -25.37 12.19 -7.84
C PRO A 176 -24.11 12.98 -8.20
N ALA A 177 -23.09 12.96 -7.33
CA ALA A 177 -21.83 13.67 -7.59
C ALA A 177 -21.05 13.02 -8.73
N SER A 178 -21.03 11.69 -8.76
CA SER A 178 -20.39 10.90 -9.82
C SER A 178 -21.13 11.01 -11.16
N ILE A 179 -22.46 11.01 -11.14
CA ILE A 179 -23.30 11.25 -12.34
C ILE A 179 -23.01 12.65 -12.90
N LYS A 180 -23.04 13.68 -12.05
CA LYS A 180 -22.71 15.06 -12.45
C LYS A 180 -21.33 15.13 -13.09
N HIS A 181 -20.31 14.55 -12.44
CA HIS A 181 -18.94 14.58 -12.92
C HIS A 181 -18.81 13.91 -14.29
N HIS A 182 -19.41 12.73 -14.48
CA HIS A 182 -19.35 12.00 -15.74
C HIS A 182 -20.04 12.75 -16.88
N ARG A 183 -21.24 13.29 -16.64
CA ARG A 183 -22.01 14.04 -17.64
C ARG A 183 -21.33 15.36 -18.00
N ALA A 184 -20.84 16.09 -17.01
CA ALA A 184 -20.06 17.31 -17.21
C ALA A 184 -18.82 17.04 -18.06
N LEU A 185 -18.03 16.02 -17.71
CA LEU A 185 -16.82 15.66 -18.43
C LEU A 185 -17.12 15.32 -19.89
N ASN A 186 -18.12 14.49 -20.17
CA ASN A 186 -18.46 14.11 -21.54
C ASN A 186 -18.99 15.31 -22.35
N ALA A 187 -19.80 16.18 -21.75
CA ALA A 187 -20.30 17.39 -22.40
C ALA A 187 -19.14 18.32 -22.76
N ILE A 188 -18.23 18.60 -21.82
CA ILE A 188 -17.06 19.45 -22.03
C ILE A 188 -16.14 18.84 -23.09
N LEU A 189 -15.83 17.55 -23.00
CA LEU A 189 -14.99 16.90 -24.02
C LEU A 189 -15.65 16.94 -25.41
N THR A 190 -16.97 16.79 -25.50
CA THR A 190 -17.69 16.90 -26.78
C THR A 190 -17.59 18.32 -27.34
N GLU A 191 -17.79 19.34 -26.49
CA GLU A 191 -17.68 20.76 -26.87
C GLU A 191 -16.24 21.14 -27.28
N HIS A 192 -15.24 20.43 -26.75
CA HIS A 192 -13.81 20.65 -27.02
C HIS A 192 -13.17 19.59 -27.96
N ASN A 193 -13.97 18.92 -28.81
CA ASN A 193 -13.48 17.95 -29.81
C ASN A 193 -12.61 16.82 -29.23
N GLY A 194 -12.94 16.35 -28.03
CA GLY A 194 -12.23 15.30 -27.31
C GLY A 194 -10.94 15.76 -26.63
N VAL A 195 -10.57 17.04 -26.71
CA VAL A 195 -9.40 17.59 -26.03
C VAL A 195 -9.83 18.22 -24.71
N ALA A 196 -9.22 17.78 -23.61
CA ALA A 196 -9.47 18.37 -22.30
C ALA A 196 -8.93 19.81 -22.24
N PRO A 197 -9.77 20.83 -21.94
CA PRO A 197 -9.31 22.20 -21.75
C PRO A 197 -8.50 22.37 -20.46
N GLU A 198 -7.64 23.38 -20.38
CA GLU A 198 -6.77 23.62 -19.22
C GLU A 198 -7.57 23.90 -17.93
N ASN A 199 -8.74 24.52 -18.04
CA ASN A 199 -9.65 24.82 -16.92
C ASN A 199 -10.74 23.74 -16.71
N LEU A 200 -10.51 22.49 -17.13
CA LEU A 200 -11.49 21.40 -17.08
C LEU A 200 -12.18 21.26 -15.72
N GLN A 201 -11.44 21.35 -14.61
CA GLN A 201 -12.02 21.15 -13.28
C GLN A 201 -12.99 22.28 -12.89
N GLU A 202 -12.72 23.52 -13.29
CA GLU A 202 -13.61 24.66 -13.07
C GLU A 202 -14.90 24.47 -13.88
N LEU A 203 -14.77 24.10 -15.15
CA LEU A 203 -15.90 23.81 -16.03
C LEU A 203 -16.78 22.66 -15.49
N ILE A 204 -16.19 21.59 -14.95
CA ILE A 204 -16.93 20.49 -14.32
C ILE A 204 -17.71 20.97 -13.09
N ASN A 205 -17.12 21.86 -12.28
CA ASN A 205 -17.76 22.37 -11.07
C ASN A 205 -18.97 23.26 -11.42
N GLU A 206 -18.82 24.11 -12.43
CA GLU A 206 -19.84 25.05 -12.90
C GLU A 206 -20.96 24.38 -13.71
N TRP A 207 -20.66 23.25 -14.35
CA TRP A 207 -21.62 22.53 -15.17
C TRP A 207 -22.87 22.15 -14.36
N GLN A 208 -24.04 22.29 -15.00
CA GLN A 208 -25.34 21.94 -14.44
C GLN A 208 -26.08 21.00 -15.41
N PRO A 209 -26.85 20.04 -14.89
CA PRO A 209 -27.68 19.17 -15.73
C PRO A 209 -28.65 20.01 -16.55
N LYS A 210 -28.71 19.76 -17.85
CA LYS A 210 -29.58 20.47 -18.79
C LYS A 210 -30.93 19.75 -18.92
N THR A 211 -30.95 18.42 -18.75
CA THR A 211 -32.16 17.60 -18.85
C THR A 211 -32.34 16.65 -17.66
N PRO A 212 -33.53 16.07 -17.45
CA PRO A 212 -33.73 15.03 -16.43
C PRO A 212 -32.83 13.80 -16.63
N GLU A 213 -32.53 13.45 -17.88
CA GLU A 213 -31.66 12.32 -18.25
C GLU A 213 -30.20 12.54 -17.81
N ASP A 214 -29.78 13.79 -17.64
CA ASP A 214 -28.46 14.14 -17.10
C ASP A 214 -28.31 13.78 -15.61
N GLN A 215 -29.41 13.43 -14.95
CA GLN A 215 -29.44 12.99 -13.55
C GLN A 215 -29.69 11.47 -13.43
N GLU A 216 -29.95 10.79 -14.55
CA GLU A 216 -30.16 9.35 -14.54
C GLU A 216 -28.86 8.56 -14.30
N PRO A 217 -28.93 7.41 -13.62
CA PRO A 217 -27.77 6.58 -13.36
C PRO A 217 -26.98 6.21 -14.61
N VAL A 218 -25.65 6.27 -14.50
CA VAL A 218 -24.75 5.94 -15.62
C VAL A 218 -24.39 4.47 -15.55
N THR A 219 -24.54 3.77 -16.67
CA THR A 219 -24.14 2.38 -16.82
C THR A 219 -22.72 2.31 -17.38
N VAL A 220 -21.79 1.70 -16.64
CA VAL A 220 -20.38 1.53 -17.06
C VAL A 220 -20.07 0.05 -17.27
N ASP A 221 -19.47 -0.27 -18.42
CA ASP A 221 -19.04 -1.62 -18.81
C ASP A 221 -17.54 -1.82 -18.53
N PHE A 222 -17.20 -2.86 -17.77
CA PHE A 222 -15.83 -3.20 -17.38
C PHE A 222 -14.93 -3.59 -18.57
N LEU A 223 -15.48 -4.10 -19.67
CA LEU A 223 -14.67 -4.59 -20.81
C LEU A 223 -14.02 -3.47 -21.63
N LYS A 224 -14.41 -2.20 -21.43
CA LYS A 224 -13.92 -1.06 -22.21
C LYS A 224 -12.82 -0.24 -21.51
N TRP A 225 -12.32 -0.70 -20.36
CA TRP A 225 -11.37 0.07 -19.55
C TRP A 225 -9.91 -0.25 -19.88
N SER A 226 -9.14 0.80 -20.18
CA SER A 226 -7.68 0.76 -20.37
C SER A 226 -6.95 0.69 -19.02
N PRO A 227 -5.80 -0.03 -18.91
CA PRO A 227 -5.09 -0.34 -17.66
C PRO A 227 -4.62 0.86 -16.82
N ILE A 228 -4.74 2.10 -17.33
CA ILE A 228 -4.38 3.33 -16.60
C ILE A 228 -5.31 3.58 -15.40
N TYR A 229 -6.53 3.04 -15.40
CA TYR A 229 -7.51 3.25 -14.33
C TYR A 229 -7.40 2.26 -13.16
N MET A 230 -6.55 1.23 -13.27
CA MET A 230 -6.41 0.18 -12.26
C MET A 230 -5.83 0.69 -10.93
N VAL A 231 -5.25 1.90 -10.90
CA VAL A 231 -4.62 2.47 -9.70
C VAL A 231 -5.58 3.35 -8.88
N LYS A 232 -6.69 3.82 -9.48
CA LYS A 232 -7.66 4.70 -8.78
C LYS A 232 -8.86 3.94 -8.19
N ILE A 233 -9.13 2.72 -8.63
CA ILE A 233 -10.20 1.86 -8.10
C ILE A 233 -9.56 0.62 -7.47
N LEU A 234 -8.93 0.80 -6.32
CA LEU A 234 -8.69 -0.31 -5.38
C LEU A 234 -9.29 -0.02 -4.00
N VAL A 235 -10.24 0.94 -3.93
CA VAL A 235 -11.05 1.17 -2.73
C VAL A 235 -12.51 1.45 -3.09
N LYS A 236 -13.38 0.54 -2.60
CA LYS A 236 -14.86 0.55 -2.46
C LYS A 236 -15.71 0.25 -3.71
N LYS A 237 -16.59 -0.76 -3.68
CA LYS A 237 -17.69 -0.90 -2.70
C LYS A 237 -17.91 -2.36 -2.28
N THR A 238 -17.90 -2.61 -0.97
CA THR A 238 -18.43 -3.82 -0.35
C THR A 238 -19.93 -3.65 -0.07
N LYS A 239 -20.74 -4.67 -0.36
CA LYS A 239 -21.78 -5.07 0.61
C LYS A 239 -21.22 -6.10 1.60
N HIS A 240 -20.30 -6.98 1.17
CA HIS A 240 -19.52 -7.92 2.01
C HIS A 240 -18.04 -8.07 1.58
N GLY A 241 -17.55 -7.22 0.69
CA GLY A 241 -16.51 -7.58 -0.27
C GLY A 241 -15.02 -7.39 0.03
N SER A 242 -14.31 -7.38 -1.10
CA SER A 242 -12.87 -7.60 -1.25
C SER A 242 -12.01 -6.53 -0.57
N LYS A 243 -10.94 -7.02 0.06
CA LYS A 243 -9.88 -6.24 0.72
C LYS A 243 -8.56 -6.45 -0.04
N VAL A 244 -7.77 -5.40 -0.21
CA VAL A 244 -6.42 -5.46 -0.82
C VAL A 244 -5.44 -4.72 0.08
N ILE A 245 -4.28 -5.34 0.32
CA ILE A 245 -3.23 -4.79 1.19
C ILE A 245 -1.96 -4.63 0.37
N LEU A 246 -1.43 -3.40 0.36
CA LEU A 246 -0.22 -3.01 -0.37
C LEU A 246 0.96 -2.87 0.61
N LEU A 247 1.98 -3.69 0.35
CA LEU A 247 3.28 -3.72 1.02
C LEU A 247 4.34 -3.06 0.11
N VAL A 248 5.34 -2.43 0.72
CA VAL A 248 6.49 -1.83 0.05
C VAL A 248 7.78 -2.29 0.69
N LYS A 249 8.77 -2.54 -0.16
CA LYS A 249 10.16 -2.75 0.20
C LYS A 249 11.03 -1.65 -0.36
N LEU A 250 11.85 -1.03 0.48
CA LEU A 250 12.90 -0.10 0.06
C LEU A 250 14.18 -0.89 -0.22
N LEU A 251 14.81 -0.60 -1.36
CA LEU A 251 16.04 -1.24 -1.81
C LEU A 251 17.27 -0.39 -1.48
#